data_AF-C4FKG0-F1
#
_entry.id   AF-C4FKG0-F1
#
_cell.length_a   1.000
_cell.length_b   1.000
_cell.length_c   1.000
_cell.angle_alpha   90.00
_cell.angle_beta   90.00
_cell.angle_gamma   90.00
#
_symmetry.space_group_name_H-M   'P 1'
#
loop_
_entity.id
_entity.type
_entity.pdbx_description
1 polymer ?
#
loop_
_entity_poly.entity_id
_entity_poly.type
_entity_poly.pdbx_seq_one_letter_code
_entity_poly.pdbx_strand_id
1 'polypeptide(L)' 'MMKSTAKVVLEENGGIKEYFVHENESIYVPKTTKHRLVNPGKIPLELIEVQVGEYVEEDDIVRFNDVYGRC' A
#
# COMPACT_ATOMS: atom_id res chain seq x y z
N MET A 1 -9.35 -1.67 7.96
CA MET A 1 -10.66 -2.01 7.38
C MET A 1 -10.67 -1.51 5.96
N MET A 2 -11.14 -2.31 5.01
CA MET A 2 -11.21 -1.93 3.60
C MET A 2 -12.64 -2.09 3.09
N LYS A 3 -13.12 -1.11 2.33
CA LYS A 3 -14.39 -1.18 1.60
C LYS A 3 -14.09 -1.14 0.10
N SER A 4 -14.64 -2.08 -0.65
CA SER A 4 -14.25 -2.44 -2.02
C SER A 4 -12.93 -3.26 -2.15
N THR A 5 -12.62 -3.65 -3.38
CA THR A 5 -11.45 -4.46 -3.75
C THR A 5 -10.27 -3.56 -4.11
N ALA A 6 -9.10 -3.81 -3.53
CA ALA A 6 -7.85 -3.17 -3.88
C ALA A 6 -6.89 -4.18 -4.49
N LYS A 7 -6.06 -3.70 -5.41
CA LYS A 7 -4.89 -4.42 -5.90
C LYS A 7 -3.66 -3.85 -5.23
N VAL A 8 -2.92 -4.68 -4.51
CA VAL A 8 -1.67 -4.32 -3.85
C VAL A 8 -0.52 -4.99 -4.58
N VAL A 9 0.45 -4.20 -5.02
CA VAL A 9 1.65 -4.69 -5.69
C VAL A 9 2.81 -4.57 -4.71
N LEU A 10 3.49 -5.68 -4.40
CA LEU A 10 4.64 -5.74 -3.50
C LEU A 10 5.89 -6.21 -4.25
N GLU A 11 7.04 -5.62 -3.95
CA GLU A 11 8.34 -6.12 -4.40
C GLU A 11 8.97 -7.00 -3.32
N GLU A 12 8.99 -8.32 -3.54
CA GLU A 12 9.47 -9.31 -2.58
C GLU A 12 10.53 -10.21 -3.23
N ASN A 13 11.68 -10.39 -2.57
CA ASN A 13 12.77 -11.27 -3.03
C ASN A 13 13.26 -10.98 -4.47
N GLY A 14 13.24 -9.71 -4.89
CA GLY A 14 13.64 -9.29 -6.24
C GLY A 14 12.59 -9.55 -7.34
N GLY A 15 11.37 -9.94 -6.97
CA GLY A 15 10.24 -10.12 -7.86
C GLY A 15 9.05 -9.22 -7.49
N ILE A 16 8.19 -8.94 -8.47
CA ILE A 16 6.93 -8.22 -8.26
C ILE A 16 5.81 -9.23 -8.04
N LYS A 17 5.09 -9.11 -6.94
CA LYS A 17 3.90 -9.90 -6.62
C LYS A 17 2.67 -9.01 -6.55
N GLU A 18 1.55 -9.53 -7.01
CA GLU A 18 0.26 -8.84 -6.99
C GLU A 18 -0.72 -9.56 -6.09
N TYR A 19 -1.42 -8.79 -5.26
CA TYR A 19 -2.41 -9.27 -4.31
C TYR A 19 -3.72 -8.53 -4.56
N PHE A 20 -4.83 -9.27 -4.54
CA PHE A 20 -6.16 -8.67 -4.48
C PHE A 20 -6.65 -8.81 -3.05
N VAL A 21 -7.00 -7.67 -2.45
CA VAL A 21 -7.53 -7.59 -1.09
C VAL A 21 -8.99 -7.19 -1.22
N HIS A 22 -9.86 -7.90 -0.53
CA HIS A 22 -11.30 -7.65 -0.51
C HIS A 22 -11.75 -7.06 0.83
N GLU A 23 -13.05 -6.79 0.94
CA GLU A 23 -13.64 -6.30 2.18
C GLU A 23 -13.42 -7.30 3.33
N ASN A 24 -13.09 -6.78 4.51
CA ASN A 24 -12.67 -7.56 5.70
C ASN A 24 -11.35 -8.33 5.58
N GLU A 25 -10.63 -8.20 4.47
CA GLU A 25 -9.26 -8.71 4.36
C GLU A 25 -8.25 -7.62 4.73
N SER A 26 -7.06 -8.07 5.09
CA SER A 26 -5.92 -7.20 5.36
C SER A 26 -4.67 -7.83 4.79
N ILE A 27 -3.73 -6.99 4.41
CA ILE A 27 -2.41 -7.42 3.95
C ILE A 27 -1.36 -6.73 4.81
N TYR A 28 -0.35 -7.50 5.22
CA TYR A 28 0.81 -6.96 5.91
C TYR A 28 1.88 -6.60 4.88
N VAL A 29 2.38 -5.37 4.96
CA VAL A 29 3.51 -4.90 4.15
C VAL A 29 4.75 -4.93 5.04
N PRO A 30 5.76 -5.76 4.74
CA PRO A 30 6.98 -5.79 5.52
C PRO A 30 7.75 -4.47 5.45
N LYS A 31 8.56 -4.21 6.49
CA LYS A 31 9.48 -3.06 6.51
C LYS A 31 10.39 -3.11 5.28
N THR A 32 10.76 -1.95 4.75
CA THR A 32 11.63 -1.79 3.56
C THR A 32 11.07 -2.40 2.27
N THR A 33 9.82 -2.86 2.26
CA THR A 33 9.17 -3.39 1.04
C THR A 33 8.54 -2.26 0.24
N LYS A 34 9.00 -2.12 -1.00
CA LYS A 34 8.35 -1.25 -1.97
C LYS A 34 6.96 -1.80 -2.30
N HIS A 35 5.96 -0.96 -2.17
CA HIS A 35 4.57 -1.35 -2.39
C HIS A 35 3.80 -0.27 -3.14
N ARG A 36 2.72 -0.69 -3.81
CA ARG A 36 1.78 0.21 -4.49
C ARG A 36 0.35 -0.29 -4.34
N LEU A 37 -0.53 0.60 -3.91
CA LEU A 37 -1.97 0.35 -3.90
C LEU A 37 -2.60 0.89 -5.18
N VAL A 38 -3.50 0.09 -5.76
CA VAL A 38 -4.26 0.42 -6.97
C VAL A 38 -5.72 0.09 -6.69
N ASN A 39 -6.64 0.98 -7.09
CA ASN A 39 -8.07 0.67 -7.12
C ASN A 39 -8.44 0.17 -8.52
N PRO A 40 -8.59 -1.15 -8.76
CA PRO A 40 -9.02 -1.69 -10.05
C PRO A 40 -10.54 -1.52 -10.27
N GLY A 41 -11.30 -1.20 -9.24
CA GLY A 41 -12.75 -1.06 -9.28
C GLY A 41 -13.22 0.31 -9.78
N LYS A 42 -14.53 0.39 -10.06
CA LYS A 42 -15.23 1.65 -10.34
C LYS A 42 -15.82 2.31 -9.08
N ILE A 43 -15.81 1.59 -7.96
CA ILE A 43 -16.31 2.06 -6.67
C ILE A 43 -15.15 2.72 -5.92
N PRO A 44 -15.36 3.85 -5.23
CA PRO A 44 -14.34 4.43 -4.36
C PRO A 44 -13.82 3.40 -3.36
N LEU A 45 -12.49 3.27 -3.30
CA LEU A 45 -11.81 2.40 -2.35
C LEU A 45 -11.60 3.17 -1.04
N GLU A 46 -12.18 2.68 0.05
CA GLU A 46 -11.86 3.17 1.40
C GLU A 46 -10.92 2.17 2.07
N LEU A 47 -9.78 2.64 2.58
CA LEU A 47 -8.83 1.81 3.29
C LEU A 47 -8.28 2.52 4.52
N ILE A 48 -7.83 1.74 5.49
CA ILE A 48 -7.09 2.23 6.65
C ILE A 48 -5.71 1.58 6.61
N GLU A 49 -4.68 2.41 6.52
CA GLU A 49 -3.29 2.00 6.68
C GLU A 49 -2.89 2.23 8.14
N VAL A 50 -2.26 1.22 8.74
CA VAL A 50 -1.71 1.32 10.10
C VAL A 50 -0.22 1.05 10.01
N GLN A 51 0.57 2.07 10.31
CA GLN A 51 2.02 1.97 10.35
C GLN A 51 2.46 1.56 11.76
N VAL A 52 3.37 0.61 11.85
CA VAL A 52 3.85 0.07 13.13
C VAL A 52 5.38 0.11 13.13
N GLY A 53 5.94 0.97 13.99
CA GLY A 53 7.37 1.17 14.12
C GLY A 53 7.70 2.01 15.34
N GLU A 54 8.96 2.00 15.76
CA GLU A 54 9.48 2.88 16.82
C GLU A 54 9.69 4.32 16.31
N TYR A 55 9.76 4.48 14.99
CA TYR A 55 9.88 5.75 14.28
C TYR A 55 8.90 5.73 13.10
N VAL A 56 8.01 6.72 13.03
CA VAL A 56 6.92 6.81 12.04
C VAL A 56 6.75 8.28 11.66
N GLU A 57 7.83 8.88 11.16
CA GLU A 57 7.86 10.27 10.70
C GLU A 57 7.83 10.31 9.16
N GLU A 58 7.56 11.49 8.57
CA GLU A 58 7.41 11.60 7.11
C GLU A 58 8.70 11.33 6.32
N ASP A 59 9.85 11.47 6.95
CA ASP A 59 11.18 11.21 6.39
C ASP A 59 11.53 9.72 6.32
N ASP A 60 10.80 8.85 7.05
CA ASP A 60 10.90 7.38 6.93
C ASP A 60 10.13 6.84 5.70
N ILE A 61 9.38 7.70 4.99
CA ILE A 61 8.55 7.31 3.85
C ILE A 61 9.21 7.74 2.53
N VAL A 62 9.80 6.78 1.81
CA VAL A 62 10.32 7.00 0.45
C VAL A 62 9.21 6.88 -0.59
N ARG A 63 8.84 7.98 -1.23
CA ARG A 63 7.83 8.03 -2.30
C ARG A 63 8.49 7.92 -3.67
N PHE A 64 8.24 6.83 -4.38
CA PHE A 64 8.89 6.57 -5.68
C PHE A 64 8.16 7.16 -6.90
N ASN A 65 6.90 7.55 -6.75
CA ASN A 65 6.11 8.12 -7.83
C ASN A 65 5.04 9.03 -7.23
N ASP A 66 5.42 10.26 -6.89
CA ASP A 66 4.47 11.27 -6.43
C ASP A 66 4.00 12.10 -7.63
N VAL A 67 2.78 11.81 -8.08
CA VAL A 67 2.12 12.58 -9.16
C VAL A 67 1.66 13.96 -8.64
N TYR A 68 1.73 14.21 -7.33
CA TYR A 68 1.30 15.44 -6.67
C TYR A 68 2.45 16.38 -6.27
N GLY A 69 3.71 16.04 -6.59
CA GLY A 69 4.85 16.96 -6.52
C GLY A 69 5.23 17.43 -5.10
N ARG A 70 5.03 16.62 -4.07
CA ARG A 70 5.49 16.90 -2.70
C ARG A 70 6.93 16.40 -2.54
N CYS A 71 7.85 17.14 -3.15
CA CYS A 71 9.30 16.99 -3.01
C CYS A 71 9.91 18.35 -2.65
#